data_AF-A0A327IZF3-F1
#
_entry.id   AF-A0A327IZF3-F1
#
_cell.length_a   1.000
_cell.length_b   1.000
_cell.length_c   1.000
_cell.angle_alpha   90.00
_cell.angle_beta   90.00
_cell.angle_gamma   90.00
#
_symmetry.space_group_name_H-M   'P 1'
#
loop_
_entity.id
_entity.type
_entity.pdbx_description
1 polymer ?
#
loop_
_entity_poly.entity_id
_entity_poly.type
_entity_poly.pdbx_seq_one_letter_code
_entity_poly.pdbx_strand_id
1 'polypeptide(L)'
;MSANTRVNANNVDLNRNFPTKNWGKNEGDNATCDDETTAYFGGKSPASEIETKFVIDIIEKYQPKLILTLHAPYKVVNYDGPAKKIAEKISQIINYPTEGSIGYPTPGSFGTYCGVERNIPTITLELDEEIQVQELVEPVFKIFDLLSITD
;
A
#
# COMPACT_ATOMS: atom_id res chain seq x y z
N MET A 1 10.51 -15.74 -0.16
CA MET A 1 10.18 -15.14 -1.46
C MET A 1 11.05 -15.83 -2.51
N SER A 2 10.52 -16.69 -3.39
CA SER A 2 11.36 -17.49 -4.33
C SER A 2 11.10 -17.21 -5.81
N ALA A 3 9.99 -16.57 -6.19
CA ALA A 3 9.63 -16.36 -7.60
C ALA A 3 10.02 -14.99 -8.19
N ASN A 4 10.37 -14.01 -7.35
CA ASN A 4 10.67 -12.62 -7.76
C ASN A 4 9.61 -12.00 -8.68
N THR A 5 8.34 -12.26 -8.39
CA THR A 5 7.17 -11.72 -9.12
C THR A 5 6.43 -10.70 -8.27
N ARG A 6 5.80 -9.72 -8.93
CA ARG A 6 4.86 -8.79 -8.29
C ARG A 6 3.64 -9.50 -7.68
N VAL A 7 3.13 -10.50 -8.40
CA VAL A 7 1.94 -11.27 -8.05
C VAL A 7 2.27 -12.49 -7.19
N ASN A 8 1.28 -13.02 -6.47
CA ASN A 8 1.42 -14.25 -5.70
C ASN A 8 1.43 -15.51 -6.60
N ALA A 9 1.44 -16.70 -5.98
CA ALA A 9 1.48 -17.98 -6.70
C ALA A 9 0.24 -18.26 -7.59
N ASN A 10 -0.86 -17.54 -7.37
CA ASN A 10 -2.09 -17.64 -8.17
C ASN A 10 -2.17 -16.54 -9.25
N ASN A 11 -1.07 -15.81 -9.50
CA ASN A 11 -1.02 -14.65 -10.39
C ASN A 11 -1.92 -13.48 -9.96
N VAL A 12 -2.24 -13.37 -8.67
CA VAL A 12 -3.02 -12.27 -8.11
C VAL A 12 -2.12 -11.15 -7.62
N ASP A 13 -2.39 -9.91 -8.04
CA ASP A 13 -1.88 -8.70 -7.40
C ASP A 13 -2.62 -8.52 -6.06
N LEU A 14 -1.92 -8.82 -4.97
CA LEU A 14 -2.50 -8.72 -3.62
C LEU A 14 -2.96 -7.29 -3.29
N ASN A 15 -2.32 -6.27 -3.86
CA ASN A 15 -2.75 -4.87 -3.70
C ASN A 15 -3.89 -4.48 -4.65
N ARG A 16 -4.60 -5.47 -5.18
CA ARG A 16 -5.89 -5.37 -5.88
C ARG A 16 -6.92 -6.37 -5.34
N ASN A 17 -6.57 -7.16 -4.32
CA ASN A 17 -7.39 -8.25 -3.80
C ASN A 17 -8.18 -7.88 -2.54
N PHE A 18 -8.02 -6.69 -1.96
CA PHE A 18 -8.75 -6.33 -0.75
C PHE A 18 -10.26 -6.12 -1.02
N PRO A 19 -11.13 -6.45 -0.06
CA PRO A 19 -12.59 -6.41 -0.23
C PRO A 19 -13.13 -4.99 -0.04
N THR A 20 -12.70 -4.08 -0.90
CA THR A 20 -13.14 -2.69 -0.94
C THR A 20 -14.41 -2.54 -1.76
N LYS A 21 -15.18 -1.48 -1.50
CA LYS A 21 -16.40 -1.13 -2.26
C LYS A 21 -16.11 -0.78 -3.72
N ASN A 22 -14.85 -0.43 -4.04
CA ASN A 22 -14.43 -0.14 -5.41
C ASN A 22 -13.82 -1.35 -6.13
N TRP A 23 -13.71 -2.52 -5.50
CA TRP A 23 -13.28 -3.74 -6.19
C TRP A 23 -14.25 -4.06 -7.36
N GLY A 24 -13.70 -4.35 -8.53
CA GLY A 24 -14.45 -4.58 -9.78
C GLY A 24 -14.91 -3.30 -10.48
N LYS A 25 -14.59 -2.10 -9.96
CA LYS A 25 -14.83 -0.83 -10.66
C LYS A 25 -13.69 -0.52 -11.62
N ASN A 26 -13.69 -1.16 -12.78
CA ASN A 26 -12.64 -1.04 -13.79
C ASN A 26 -12.80 0.23 -14.64
N GLU A 27 -12.85 1.39 -13.99
CA GLU A 27 -12.99 2.69 -14.64
C GLU A 27 -11.63 3.40 -14.71
N GLY A 28 -11.08 3.54 -15.92
CA GLY A 28 -9.79 4.19 -16.18
C GLY A 28 -8.63 3.22 -16.39
N ASP A 29 -7.47 3.77 -16.75
CA ASP A 29 -6.28 2.98 -17.02
C ASP A 29 -5.79 2.28 -15.75
N ASN A 30 -5.35 1.02 -15.88
CA ASN A 30 -4.83 0.18 -14.80
C ASN A 30 -5.82 -0.14 -13.66
N ALA A 31 -7.12 0.09 -13.89
CA ALA A 31 -8.19 -0.18 -12.93
C ALA A 31 -8.66 -1.65 -12.92
N THR A 32 -8.23 -2.47 -13.88
CA THR A 32 -8.78 -3.82 -14.15
C THR A 32 -8.36 -4.85 -13.11
N CYS A 33 -9.14 -5.00 -12.03
CA CYS A 33 -8.84 -5.94 -10.95
C CYS A 33 -9.60 -7.28 -11.03
N ASP A 34 -10.54 -7.43 -11.95
CA ASP A 34 -11.34 -8.65 -12.13
C ASP A 34 -11.05 -9.38 -13.46
N ASP A 35 -10.03 -8.94 -14.19
CA ASP A 35 -9.59 -9.51 -15.46
C ASP A 35 -8.26 -10.26 -15.30
N GLU A 36 -8.32 -11.59 -15.38
CA GLU A 36 -7.19 -12.54 -15.27
C GLU A 36 -6.08 -12.30 -16.28
N THR A 37 -6.35 -11.57 -17.37
CA THR A 37 -5.37 -11.32 -18.44
C THR A 37 -4.48 -10.11 -18.17
N THR A 38 -4.76 -9.36 -17.10
CA THR A 38 -4.09 -8.08 -16.81
C THR A 38 -3.06 -8.21 -15.70
N ALA A 39 -2.05 -7.32 -15.70
CA ALA A 39 -1.04 -7.27 -14.64
C ALA A 39 -1.61 -6.81 -13.28
N TYR A 40 -2.87 -6.36 -13.23
CA TYR A 40 -3.56 -5.87 -12.04
C TYR A 40 -4.66 -6.82 -11.57
N PHE A 41 -4.69 -8.06 -12.08
CA PHE A 41 -5.66 -9.05 -11.68
C PHE A 41 -5.67 -9.23 -10.15
N GLY A 42 -6.78 -8.83 -9.53
CA GLY A 42 -7.00 -8.81 -8.10
C GLY A 42 -7.75 -10.03 -7.59
N GLY A 43 -7.75 -11.14 -8.33
CA GLY A 43 -8.40 -12.39 -7.92
C GLY A 43 -9.81 -12.58 -8.49
N LYS A 44 -10.36 -13.79 -8.34
CA LYS A 44 -11.70 -14.14 -8.85
C LYS A 44 -12.84 -13.49 -8.06
N SER A 45 -12.54 -13.06 -6.85
CA SER A 45 -13.44 -12.36 -5.95
C SER A 45 -12.61 -11.54 -4.96
N PRO A 46 -13.16 -10.47 -4.36
CA PRO A 46 -12.49 -9.77 -3.30
C PRO A 46 -12.13 -10.71 -2.15
N ALA A 47 -10.94 -10.52 -1.56
CA ALA A 47 -10.35 -11.37 -0.54
C ALA A 47 -10.34 -12.87 -0.91
N SER A 48 -10.07 -13.21 -2.17
CA SER A 48 -9.90 -14.62 -2.57
C SER A 48 -8.67 -15.26 -1.95
N GLU A 49 -7.58 -14.49 -1.80
CA GLU A 49 -6.26 -14.99 -1.44
C GLU A 49 -6.08 -15.16 0.08
N ILE A 50 -5.29 -16.15 0.47
CA ILE A 50 -5.04 -16.45 1.89
C ILE A 50 -4.17 -15.37 2.54
N GLU A 51 -3.25 -14.78 1.79
CA GLU A 51 -2.38 -13.68 2.23
C GLU A 51 -3.21 -12.44 2.57
N THR A 52 -4.18 -12.10 1.71
CA THR A 52 -5.11 -10.99 1.95
C THR A 52 -5.95 -11.24 3.21
N LYS A 53 -6.54 -12.43 3.35
CA LYS A 53 -7.31 -12.81 4.54
C LYS A 53 -6.48 -12.73 5.82
N PHE A 54 -5.24 -13.22 5.78
CA PHE A 54 -4.33 -13.14 6.92
C PHE A 54 -4.07 -11.69 7.34
N VAL A 55 -3.80 -10.78 6.39
CA VAL A 55 -3.58 -9.36 6.70
C VAL A 55 -4.85 -8.73 7.28
N ILE A 56 -6.03 -9.07 6.75
CA ILE A 56 -7.32 -8.64 7.30
C ILE A 56 -7.46 -9.08 8.76
N ASP A 57 -7.22 -10.36 9.06
CA ASP A 57 -7.30 -10.90 10.42
C ASP A 57 -6.34 -10.19 11.39
N ILE A 58 -5.13 -9.83 10.93
CA ILE A 58 -4.15 -9.08 11.72
C ILE A 58 -4.64 -7.68 12.03
N ILE A 59 -5.23 -6.97 11.06
CA ILE A 59 -5.78 -5.63 11.26
C ILE A 59 -6.96 -5.66 12.21
N GLU A 60 -7.87 -6.63 12.06
CA GLU A 60 -9.02 -6.80 12.95
C GLU A 60 -8.59 -7.13 14.38
N LYS A 61 -7.59 -8.00 14.54
CA LYS A 61 -7.07 -8.41 15.84
C LYS A 61 -6.37 -7.29 16.60
N TYR A 62 -5.50 -6.53 15.92
CA TYR A 62 -4.61 -5.57 16.58
C TYR A 62 -5.06 -4.12 16.48
N GLN A 63 -6.02 -3.81 15.59
CA GLN A 63 -6.59 -2.46 15.42
C GLN A 63 -5.52 -1.36 15.38
N PRO A 64 -4.63 -1.38 14.36
CA PRO A 64 -3.49 -0.47 14.32
C PRO A 64 -3.94 0.99 14.31
N LYS A 65 -3.26 1.83 15.10
CA LYS A 65 -3.46 3.30 15.08
C LYS A 65 -2.90 3.94 13.81
N LEU A 66 -1.94 3.28 13.15
CA LEU A 66 -1.27 3.72 11.93
C LEU A 66 -0.69 2.51 11.21
N ILE A 67 -0.69 2.55 9.88
CA ILE A 67 -0.06 1.54 9.03
C ILE A 67 0.95 2.22 8.10
N LEU A 68 2.15 1.66 8.04
CA LEU A 68 3.20 2.01 7.07
C LEU A 68 3.46 0.78 6.20
N THR A 69 3.27 0.91 4.88
CA THR A 69 3.67 -0.08 3.89
C THR A 69 4.85 0.44 3.08
N LEU A 70 5.74 -0.46 2.68
CA LEU A 70 6.90 -0.14 1.84
C LEU A 70 6.66 -0.71 0.45
N HIS A 71 6.75 0.15 -0.56
CA HIS A 71 6.59 -0.17 -1.97
C HIS A 71 7.76 0.43 -2.77
N ALA A 72 7.78 0.16 -4.07
CA ALA A 72 8.69 0.74 -5.04
C ALA A 72 7.97 0.77 -6.41
N PRO A 73 8.32 1.67 -7.34
CA PRO A 73 9.54 2.50 -7.35
C PRO A 73 9.32 4.03 -7.27
N TYR A 74 8.12 4.49 -6.94
CA TYR A 74 7.67 5.84 -7.30
C TYR A 74 8.28 7.02 -6.52
N LYS A 75 9.18 6.77 -5.55
CA LYS A 75 9.87 7.82 -4.79
C LYS A 75 8.91 8.87 -4.20
N VAL A 76 7.88 8.41 -3.49
CA VAL A 76 6.80 9.25 -2.97
C VAL A 76 6.33 8.75 -1.62
N VAL A 77 5.94 9.68 -0.75
CA VAL A 77 5.20 9.37 0.48
C VAL A 77 3.72 9.50 0.16
N ASN A 78 3.13 8.40 -0.31
CA ASN A 78 1.70 8.35 -0.58
C ASN A 78 0.90 8.12 0.71
N TYR A 79 -0.27 8.73 0.84
CA TYR A 79 -1.12 8.60 2.02
C TYR A 79 -2.59 8.40 1.67
N ASP A 80 -3.27 7.60 2.49
CA ASP A 80 -4.71 7.35 2.45
C ASP A 80 -5.35 7.62 3.81
N GLY A 81 -6.59 8.11 3.79
CA GLY A 81 -7.33 8.46 5.01
C GLY A 81 -6.66 9.60 5.80
N PRO A 82 -6.76 9.61 7.14
CA PRO A 82 -6.28 10.71 7.99
C PRO A 82 -4.75 10.69 8.22
N ALA A 83 -3.94 10.44 7.17
CA ALA A 83 -2.50 10.27 7.25
C ALA A 83 -1.65 11.46 6.74
N LYS A 84 -2.25 12.50 6.14
CA LYS A 84 -1.52 13.61 5.53
C LYS A 84 -0.42 14.22 6.42
N LYS A 85 -0.76 14.55 7.68
CA LYS A 85 0.17 15.21 8.61
C LYS A 85 1.38 14.34 8.95
N ILE A 86 1.20 13.02 9.06
CA ILE A 86 2.32 12.11 9.34
C ILE A 86 3.13 11.84 8.06
N ALA A 87 2.47 11.77 6.90
CA ALA A 87 3.15 11.68 5.60
C ALA A 87 4.07 12.90 5.35
N GLU A 88 3.62 14.12 5.67
CA GLU A 88 4.45 15.34 5.56
C GLU A 88 5.69 15.28 6.47
N LYS A 89 5.58 14.72 7.68
CA LYS A 89 6.74 14.52 8.58
C LYS A 89 7.71 13.48 8.03
N ILE A 90 7.20 12.38 7.48
CA ILE A 90 8.02 11.34 6.86
C ILE A 90 8.74 11.90 5.62
N SER A 91 8.03 12.69 4.80
CA SER A 91 8.56 13.37 3.63
C SER A 91 9.75 14.27 3.96
N GLN A 92 9.73 14.97 5.10
CA GLN A 92 10.87 15.77 5.56
C GLN A 92 12.11 14.92 5.90
N ILE A 93 11.93 13.66 6.30
CA ILE A 93 13.04 12.76 6.66
C ILE A 93 13.67 12.17 5.40
N ILE A 94 12.85 11.64 4.48
CA ILE A 94 13.34 10.91 3.30
C ILE A 94 13.47 11.79 2.04
N ASN A 95 13.01 13.05 2.12
CA ASN A 95 13.05 14.03 1.03
C ASN A 95 12.32 13.58 -0.24
N TYR A 96 11.19 12.89 -0.07
CA TYR A 96 10.28 12.50 -1.16
C TYR A 96 9.01 13.37 -1.13
N PRO A 97 8.37 13.66 -2.27
CA PRO A 97 7.08 14.37 -2.30
C PRO A 97 6.00 13.64 -1.49
N THR A 98 5.04 14.39 -0.96
CA THR A 98 3.85 13.84 -0.30
C THR A 98 2.67 13.90 -1.25
N GLU A 99 2.05 12.76 -1.57
CA GLU A 99 0.97 12.69 -2.56
C GLU A 99 -0.26 11.94 -2.03
N GLY A 100 -1.45 12.48 -2.27
CA GLY A 100 -2.72 11.82 -1.90
C GLY A 100 -3.24 10.82 -2.95
N SER A 101 -2.52 10.68 -4.07
CA SER A 101 -2.84 9.77 -5.16
C SER A 101 -1.57 9.37 -5.88
N ILE A 102 -1.52 8.13 -6.40
CA ILE A 102 -0.42 7.64 -7.24
C ILE A 102 -0.64 7.93 -8.73
N GLY A 103 -1.71 8.66 -9.08
CA GLY A 103 -1.99 9.11 -10.45
C GLY A 103 -2.89 8.20 -11.29
N TYR A 104 -3.37 7.09 -10.75
CA TYR A 104 -4.32 6.19 -11.41
C TYR A 104 -5.21 5.45 -10.38
N PRO A 105 -6.40 4.96 -10.77
CA PRO A 105 -7.32 4.27 -9.87
C PRO A 105 -6.75 2.92 -9.40
N THR A 106 -7.01 2.58 -8.13
CA THR A 106 -6.55 1.31 -7.53
C THR A 106 -7.68 0.51 -6.86
N PRO A 107 -8.61 -0.06 -7.65
CA PRO A 107 -9.64 -0.99 -7.14
C PRO A 107 -9.04 -2.11 -6.30
N GLY A 108 -9.60 -2.38 -5.12
CA GLY A 108 -9.10 -3.45 -4.25
C GLY A 108 -7.76 -3.18 -3.56
N SER A 109 -7.30 -1.93 -3.52
CA SER A 109 -6.02 -1.59 -2.88
C SER A 109 -6.09 -1.57 -1.37
N PHE A 110 -4.93 -1.83 -0.76
CA PHE A 110 -4.77 -1.81 0.68
C PHE A 110 -4.99 -0.40 1.28
N GLY A 111 -4.50 0.64 0.60
CA GLY A 111 -4.72 2.03 0.96
C GLY A 111 -6.20 2.41 1.02
N THR A 112 -6.97 1.97 0.01
CA THR A 112 -8.44 2.13 0.03
C THR A 112 -9.07 1.36 1.21
N TYR A 113 -8.68 0.10 1.40
CA TYR A 113 -9.24 -0.78 2.44
C TYR A 113 -9.04 -0.24 3.86
N CYS A 114 -7.83 0.20 4.18
CA CYS A 114 -7.45 0.68 5.52
C CYS A 114 -7.69 2.18 5.70
N GLY A 115 -7.14 2.99 4.80
CA GLY A 115 -7.18 4.45 4.89
C GLY A 115 -8.56 5.01 4.62
N VAL A 116 -9.07 4.76 3.42
CA VAL A 116 -10.32 5.39 2.95
C VAL A 116 -11.54 4.80 3.64
N GLU A 117 -11.66 3.47 3.71
CA GLU A 117 -12.89 2.82 4.17
C GLU A 117 -12.96 2.57 5.69
N ARG A 118 -11.80 2.47 6.35
CA ARG A 118 -11.70 2.18 7.80
C ARG A 118 -11.12 3.32 8.61
N ASN A 119 -10.75 4.43 7.97
CA ASN A 119 -10.22 5.62 8.62
C ASN A 119 -8.96 5.34 9.48
N ILE A 120 -8.15 4.36 9.06
CA ILE A 120 -6.86 4.05 9.68
C ILE A 120 -5.78 4.85 8.92
N PRO A 121 -5.02 5.75 9.56
CA PRO A 121 -3.91 6.46 8.91
C PRO A 121 -2.98 5.47 8.20
N THR A 122 -2.98 5.49 6.87
CA THR A 122 -2.21 4.54 6.05
C THR A 122 -1.24 5.30 5.17
N ILE A 123 0.04 4.92 5.22
CA ILE A 123 1.12 5.51 4.45
C ILE A 123 1.70 4.43 3.56
N THR A 124 1.78 4.70 2.27
CA THR A 124 2.53 3.89 1.31
C THR A 124 3.82 4.64 1.01
N LEU A 125 4.92 4.18 1.57
CA LEU A 125 6.25 4.72 1.28
C LEU A 125 6.80 4.04 0.02
N GLU A 126 6.68 4.72 -1.11
CA GLU A 126 7.23 4.30 -2.39
C GLU A 126 8.72 4.68 -2.44
N LEU A 127 9.57 3.68 -2.37
CA LEU A 127 11.03 3.79 -2.35
C LEU A 127 11.59 3.92 -3.76
N ASP A 128 12.77 4.52 -3.86
CA ASP A 128 13.53 4.64 -5.11
C ASP A 128 14.28 3.32 -5.39
N GLU A 129 14.05 2.71 -6.55
CA GLU A 129 14.72 1.44 -6.94
C GLU A 129 16.05 1.67 -7.70
N GLU A 130 16.35 2.92 -8.07
CA GLU A 130 17.55 3.29 -8.83
C GLU A 130 18.76 3.58 -7.93
N ILE A 131 18.56 3.65 -6.62
CA ILE A 131 19.61 3.93 -5.63
C ILE A 131 19.99 2.68 -4.83
N GLN A 132 21.14 2.72 -4.16
CA GLN A 132 21.55 1.61 -3.30
C GLN A 132 20.66 1.55 -2.06
N VAL A 133 20.23 0.34 -1.69
CA VAL A 133 19.39 0.10 -0.49
C VAL A 133 20.03 0.72 0.77
N GLN A 134 21.36 0.76 0.86
CA GLN A 134 22.11 1.37 1.95
C GLN A 134 21.78 2.85 2.16
N GLU A 135 21.46 3.58 1.09
CA GLU A 135 21.06 4.99 1.14
C GLU A 135 19.65 5.16 1.76
N LEU A 136 18.83 4.12 1.74
CA LEU A 136 17.49 4.10 2.33
C LEU A 136 17.49 3.69 3.81
N VAL A 137 18.56 3.04 4.29
CA VAL A 137 18.59 2.49 5.67
C VAL A 137 18.44 3.61 6.69
N GLU A 138 19.33 4.61 6.70
CA GLU A 138 19.29 5.69 7.69
C GLU A 138 17.94 6.45 7.71
N PRO A 139 17.39 6.94 6.58
CA PRO A 139 16.11 7.65 6.61
C PRO A 139 14.94 6.76 7.02
N VAL A 140 14.90 5.48 6.61
CA VAL A 140 13.82 4.56 7.01
C VAL A 140 13.85 4.28 8.53
N PHE A 141 15.03 4.11 9.13
CA PHE A 141 15.12 3.94 10.58
C PHE A 141 14.71 5.21 11.34
N LYS A 142 15.05 6.41 10.85
CA LYS A 142 14.53 7.68 11.41
C LYS A 142 13.01 7.77 11.32
N ILE A 143 12.41 7.23 10.27
CA ILE A 143 10.94 7.13 10.15
C ILE A 143 10.38 6.19 11.22
N PHE A 144 11.02 5.05 11.48
CA PHE A 144 10.59 4.14 12.55
C PHE A 144 10.70 4.81 13.92
N ASP A 145 11.78 5.54 14.19
CA ASP A 145 11.93 6.31 15.43
C ASP A 145 10.80 7.34 15.57
N LEU A 146 10.50 8.10 14.52
CA LEU A 146 9.37 9.05 14.49
C LEU A 146 8.04 8.37 14.84
N LEU A 147 7.78 7.17 14.30
CA LEU A 147 6.52 6.44 14.52
C LEU A 147 6.46 5.77 15.90
N SER A 148 7.61 5.44 16.49
CA SER A 148 7.70 4.83 17.82
C SER A 148 7.36 5.80 18.97
N ILE A 149 7.49 7.10 18.73
CA ILE A 149 7.28 8.17 19.74
C ILE A 149 5.82 8.68 19.73
N THR A 150 4.86 7.82 19.37
CA THR A 150 3.45 8.23 19.32
C THR A 150 2.71 7.82 20.60
N ASP A 151 2.24 8.82 21.35
CA ASP A 151 1.44 8.70 22.58
C ASP A 151 0.14 7.87 22.40
#